data_AF-A0A355EVU8-F1
#
_entry.id   AF-A0A355EVU8-F1
#
_cell.length_a   1.000
_cell.length_b   1.000
_cell.length_c   1.000
_cell.angle_alpha   90.00
_cell.angle_beta   90.00
_cell.angle_gamma   90.00
#
_symmetry.space_group_name_H-M   'P 1'
#
loop_
_entity.id
_entity.type
_entity.pdbx_description
1 polymer ?
#
loop_
_entity_poly.entity_id
_entity_poly.type
_entity_poly.pdbx_seq_one_letter_code
_entity_poly.pdbx_strand_id
1 'polypeptide(L)'
;GYNLQWPRPVVSWQQLYGVAGPAAWPELSDEAIAEEGLTPGEPFGLIGSSSLLWRDTEASFGRFWDDRDPFNTGDEAPFRWLRQGADAGVYGDGDVWAVRVLAFSPSTDRTYPDNGRNFNAVGGERLRILGEIPVRKPGAPRVTRPDGSQEDDTSFLARIPADTAVTFQTLDRRGLVLNMAQTWHQVRPGEARYDCGGCHAHSKAPIDFEDTAAAQPGFAVPDLARRTPLLTLGPGNQPGVRTVASHQVTVEWHRDVVPILEARCVSCHGGAAPAAGLSLARSAPPVQRDGVAWPAAYFRLVLDNFAELSAPPPGEQERWYAPQLTRYLRAYQSRQSLLLWKVWGERLDGRRNQDRGDDLDFAVTAAHPAGGVPGLTAEQKLTLARWVDLGAPIDLATAGDPAWGFLEDDLRPTLVLRPSVARARQAGFFDALEIAAFDVESGVVAGSLSVTCNLRLGSFAPGANLAAGKRLDPEGSVLRLLLPRRVRMTEGAVFTVSVRDAAGHLTKVVRAFGRRRIS
;
A
#
# COMPACT_ATOMS: atom_id res chain seq x y z
N GLY A 1 19.57 10.72 -8.23
CA GLY A 1 18.23 10.31 -7.80
C GLY A 1 18.34 9.00 -7.07
N TYR A 2 17.86 8.92 -5.84
CA TYR A 2 17.92 7.71 -5.03
C TYR A 2 16.63 6.86 -5.10
N ASN A 3 15.62 7.27 -5.87
CA ASN A 3 14.38 6.48 -6.06
C ASN A 3 14.65 5.35 -7.05
N LEU A 4 14.87 4.13 -6.55
CA LEU A 4 15.04 2.98 -7.43
C LEU A 4 14.15 1.86 -6.91
N GLN A 5 12.87 2.00 -7.18
CA GLN A 5 12.05 0.88 -7.66
C GLN A 5 12.22 0.67 -9.17
N TRP A 6 12.89 1.61 -9.86
CA TRP A 6 13.24 1.53 -11.27
C TRP A 6 14.46 0.60 -11.46
N PRO A 7 14.50 -0.18 -12.56
CA PRO A 7 15.68 -0.97 -12.90
C PRO A 7 16.91 -0.06 -12.93
N ARG A 8 17.99 -0.50 -12.26
CA ARG A 8 19.26 0.21 -12.39
C ARG A 8 19.72 0.07 -13.83
N PRO A 9 19.97 1.18 -14.55
CA PRO A 9 20.55 1.06 -15.87
C PRO A 9 21.91 0.36 -15.71
N VAL A 10 22.08 -0.73 -16.44
CA VAL A 10 23.31 -1.54 -16.44
C VAL A 10 24.45 -0.87 -17.22
N VAL A 11 24.17 0.30 -17.79
CA VAL A 11 25.07 1.16 -18.56
C VAL A 11 24.94 2.60 -18.05
N SER A 12 25.97 3.41 -18.24
CA SER A 12 25.97 4.80 -17.77
C SER A 12 24.98 5.67 -18.56
N TRP A 13 24.58 6.81 -17.98
CA TRP A 13 23.78 7.81 -18.69
C TRP A 13 24.42 8.23 -20.01
N GLN A 14 25.75 8.37 -20.03
CA GLN A 14 26.49 8.70 -21.24
C GLN A 14 26.46 7.59 -22.28
N GLN A 15 26.49 6.33 -21.87
CA GLN A 15 26.32 5.21 -22.81
C GLN A 15 24.90 5.15 -23.39
N LEU A 16 23.89 5.55 -22.62
CA LEU A 16 22.49 5.58 -23.07
C LEU A 16 22.16 6.77 -23.98
N TYR A 17 22.65 7.96 -23.62
CA TYR A 17 22.20 9.23 -24.23
C TYR A 17 23.30 10.00 -24.96
N GLY A 18 24.54 9.52 -24.95
CA GLY A 18 25.68 10.19 -25.59
C GLY A 18 26.15 11.48 -24.90
N VAL A 19 25.53 11.87 -23.78
CA VAL A 19 25.82 13.11 -23.05
C VAL A 19 26.21 12.82 -21.60
N ALA A 20 26.89 13.75 -20.93
CA ALA A 20 27.16 13.63 -19.51
C ALA A 20 25.84 13.49 -18.73
N GLY A 21 25.85 12.64 -17.70
CA GLY A 21 24.70 12.50 -16.81
C GLY A 21 24.44 13.78 -16.02
N PRO A 22 23.19 14.01 -15.60
CA PRO A 22 22.88 15.10 -14.67
C PRO A 22 23.70 14.93 -13.39
N ALA A 23 24.02 16.05 -12.74
CA ALA A 23 24.73 16.04 -11.47
C ALA A 23 23.98 15.18 -10.44
N ALA A 24 24.72 14.34 -9.71
CA ALA A 24 24.15 13.61 -8.60
C ALA A 24 23.71 14.60 -7.52
N TRP A 25 22.49 14.40 -7.02
CA TRP A 25 21.99 15.17 -5.88
C TRP A 25 22.87 14.88 -4.65
N PRO A 26 23.13 15.89 -3.80
CA PRO A 26 23.89 15.69 -2.58
C PRO A 26 23.19 14.66 -1.68
N GLU A 27 23.97 14.02 -0.81
CA GLU A 27 23.41 13.22 0.27
C GLU A 27 22.71 14.14 1.27
N LEU A 28 21.58 13.69 1.83
CA LEU A 28 20.89 14.41 2.89
C LEU A 28 21.80 14.51 4.12
N SER A 29 21.89 15.72 4.70
CA SER A 29 22.61 15.93 5.95
C SER A 29 21.76 15.46 7.14
N ASP A 30 22.40 15.25 8.29
CA ASP A 30 21.65 14.92 9.52
C ASP A 30 20.74 16.07 9.93
N GLU A 31 21.21 17.30 9.72
CA GLU A 31 20.47 18.52 10.01
C GLU A 31 19.20 18.56 9.15
N ALA A 32 19.30 18.31 7.84
CA ALA A 32 18.15 18.27 6.95
C ALA A 32 17.15 17.14 7.33
N ILE A 33 17.65 15.95 7.68
CA ILE A 33 16.77 14.85 8.13
C ILE A 33 16.07 15.22 9.45
N ALA A 34 16.78 15.89 10.37
CA ALA A 34 16.24 16.31 11.66
C ALA A 34 15.24 17.47 11.52
N GLU A 35 15.44 18.38 10.56
CA GLU A 35 14.51 19.46 10.23
C GLU A 35 13.14 18.92 9.79
N GLU A 36 13.11 17.76 9.12
CA GLU A 36 11.89 17.02 8.79
C GLU A 36 11.23 16.32 10.00
N GLY A 37 11.85 16.35 11.19
CA GLY A 37 11.36 15.61 12.36
C GLY A 37 11.60 14.09 12.29
N LEU A 38 12.52 13.65 11.43
CA LEU A 38 13.04 12.28 11.39
C LEU A 38 14.32 12.16 12.22
N THR A 39 14.61 10.96 12.72
CA THR A 39 15.89 10.68 13.38
C THR A 39 16.91 10.20 12.34
N PRO A 40 18.05 10.89 12.15
CA PRO A 40 19.07 10.45 11.21
C PRO A 40 19.56 9.03 11.52
N GLY A 41 19.45 8.13 10.54
CA GLY A 41 19.87 6.74 10.66
C GLY A 41 18.76 5.74 10.96
N GLU A 42 17.54 6.20 11.27
CA GLU A 42 16.38 5.32 11.32
C GLU A 42 15.93 4.90 9.90
N PRO A 43 15.34 3.69 9.74
CA PRO A 43 14.93 3.13 8.46
C PRO A 43 13.55 3.64 8.00
N PHE A 44 13.26 4.92 8.21
CA PHE A 44 11.96 5.54 7.92
C PHE A 44 12.11 6.78 7.06
N GLY A 45 11.02 7.15 6.38
CA GLY A 45 10.88 8.43 5.69
C GLY A 45 9.48 9.00 5.87
N LEU A 46 9.23 10.16 5.30
CA LEU A 46 7.92 10.83 5.33
C LEU A 46 7.26 10.82 3.97
N ILE A 47 5.95 10.57 3.95
CA ILE A 47 5.11 10.67 2.77
C ILE A 47 3.90 11.56 3.08
N GLY A 48 3.46 12.37 2.12
CA GLY A 48 2.35 13.28 2.30
C GLY A 48 1.83 13.89 1.01
N SER A 49 0.86 14.79 1.16
CA SER A 49 0.37 15.66 0.09
C SER A 49 -0.21 16.92 0.73
N SER A 50 -0.15 18.05 0.02
CA SER A 50 -0.82 19.29 0.42
C SER A 50 -2.34 19.19 0.28
N SER A 51 -2.85 18.32 -0.60
CA SER A 51 -4.29 18.16 -0.78
C SER A 51 -4.69 16.81 -1.39
N LEU A 52 -5.90 16.36 -1.04
CA LEU A 52 -6.66 15.29 -1.71
C LEU A 52 -7.87 15.83 -2.50
N LEU A 53 -8.17 17.13 -2.37
CA LEU A 53 -9.25 17.81 -3.09
C LEU A 53 -8.74 18.46 -4.37
N TRP A 54 -7.50 18.96 -4.36
CA TRP A 54 -6.79 19.39 -5.55
C TRP A 54 -6.29 18.17 -6.30
N ARG A 55 -7.13 17.64 -7.19
CA ARG A 55 -6.89 16.37 -7.87
C ARG A 55 -7.22 16.42 -9.35
N ASP A 56 -6.50 15.60 -10.11
CA ASP A 56 -6.88 15.26 -11.49
C ASP A 56 -7.29 13.79 -11.50
N THR A 57 -8.49 13.50 -11.00
CA THR A 57 -9.12 12.19 -11.12
C THR A 57 -10.19 12.16 -12.21
N GLU A 58 -10.53 13.33 -12.77
CA GLU A 58 -11.33 13.45 -13.98
C GLU A 58 -10.46 13.00 -15.18
N ALA A 59 -11.04 12.14 -16.01
CA ALA A 59 -10.30 11.44 -17.06
C ALA A 59 -9.66 12.38 -18.09
N SER A 60 -8.41 12.09 -18.48
CA SER A 60 -7.81 12.67 -19.68
C SER A 60 -8.16 11.86 -20.94
N PHE A 61 -8.60 12.57 -22.00
CA PHE A 61 -8.84 12.18 -23.41
C PHE A 61 -9.50 10.81 -23.72
N GLY A 62 -10.75 10.85 -24.22
CA GLY A 62 -11.43 9.69 -24.84
C GLY A 62 -12.89 9.96 -25.21
N ARG A 63 -13.52 9.06 -25.98
CA ARG A 63 -14.87 9.18 -26.59
C ARG A 63 -16.05 9.15 -25.60
N PHE A 64 -15.79 8.98 -24.30
CA PHE A 64 -16.84 8.80 -23.28
C PHE A 64 -17.16 10.11 -22.56
N TRP A 65 -18.42 10.49 -22.69
CA TRP A 65 -19.15 11.64 -22.17
C TRP A 65 -19.23 11.67 -20.62
N ASP A 66 -19.91 12.68 -20.09
CA ASP A 66 -20.18 13.15 -18.71
C ASP A 66 -20.24 12.14 -17.53
N ASP A 67 -20.17 10.83 -17.77
CA ASP A 67 -20.12 9.81 -16.73
C ASP A 67 -18.69 9.54 -16.25
N ARG A 68 -18.44 9.85 -14.97
CA ARG A 68 -17.12 9.79 -14.33
C ARG A 68 -16.54 8.39 -14.22
N ASP A 69 -17.40 7.37 -14.08
CA ASP A 69 -16.97 5.97 -14.09
C ASP A 69 -18.09 5.06 -14.62
N PRO A 70 -18.08 4.72 -15.92
CA PRO A 70 -19.17 3.99 -16.54
C PRO A 70 -19.26 2.53 -16.11
N PHE A 71 -20.49 2.05 -15.98
CA PHE A 71 -20.78 0.67 -15.61
C PHE A 71 -20.54 -0.28 -16.78
N ASN A 72 -19.86 -1.41 -16.51
CA ASN A 72 -19.64 -2.53 -17.43
C ASN A 72 -19.45 -2.17 -18.93
N THR A 73 -18.57 -1.22 -19.21
CA THR A 73 -18.30 -0.76 -20.58
C THR A 73 -17.15 -1.56 -21.19
N GLY A 74 -17.29 -1.91 -22.46
CA GLY A 74 -16.28 -2.66 -23.22
C GLY A 74 -14.97 -1.90 -23.41
N ASP A 75 -14.06 -2.47 -24.20
CA ASP A 75 -12.60 -2.23 -24.23
C ASP A 75 -12.08 -0.78 -24.22
N GLU A 76 -12.88 0.25 -24.51
CA GLU A 76 -12.42 1.66 -24.54
C GLU A 76 -12.59 2.44 -23.20
N ALA A 77 -13.41 1.99 -22.26
CA ALA A 77 -13.59 2.62 -20.94
C ALA A 77 -12.71 2.10 -19.77
N PRO A 78 -12.26 0.83 -19.74
CA PRO A 78 -11.37 0.30 -18.71
C PRO A 78 -10.10 1.14 -18.51
N PHE A 79 -9.68 1.88 -19.53
CA PHE A 79 -8.49 2.72 -19.53
C PHE A 79 -8.48 3.83 -18.46
N ARG A 80 -9.63 4.29 -17.95
CA ARG A 80 -9.66 5.40 -16.97
C ARG A 80 -9.21 4.97 -15.60
N TRP A 81 -9.89 3.97 -15.03
CA TRP A 81 -9.49 3.37 -13.77
C TRP A 81 -8.08 2.80 -13.91
N LEU A 82 -7.80 2.03 -14.97
CA LEU A 82 -6.53 1.31 -15.18
C LEU A 82 -5.29 2.17 -15.51
N ARG A 83 -5.43 3.46 -15.87
CA ARG A 83 -4.27 4.33 -16.16
C ARG A 83 -4.02 5.41 -15.11
N GLN A 84 -5.09 5.96 -14.56
CA GLN A 84 -5.04 7.17 -13.73
C GLN A 84 -5.56 6.92 -12.31
N GLY A 85 -6.31 5.81 -12.11
CA GLY A 85 -6.97 5.58 -10.84
C GLY A 85 -8.09 6.59 -10.59
N ALA A 86 -8.97 6.70 -11.60
CA ALA A 86 -10.09 7.63 -11.65
C ALA A 86 -11.08 7.47 -10.48
N ASP A 87 -12.14 8.28 -10.49
CA ASP A 87 -13.19 8.23 -9.45
C ASP A 87 -13.91 6.86 -9.39
N ALA A 88 -14.15 6.36 -8.17
CA ALA A 88 -14.99 5.20 -7.89
C ALA A 88 -16.44 5.64 -7.66
N GLY A 89 -17.11 5.98 -8.76
CA GLY A 89 -18.49 6.45 -8.79
C GLY A 89 -18.59 7.97 -8.71
N VAL A 90 -19.75 8.48 -8.30
CA VAL A 90 -19.99 9.91 -8.14
C VAL A 90 -19.81 10.30 -6.68
N TYR A 91 -19.03 11.34 -6.43
CA TYR A 91 -18.84 11.93 -5.12
C TYR A 91 -18.39 13.38 -5.25
N GLY A 92 -18.68 14.17 -4.22
CA GLY A 92 -18.22 15.55 -4.09
C GLY A 92 -17.00 15.66 -3.20
N ASP A 93 -16.39 16.84 -3.18
CA ASP A 93 -15.23 17.08 -2.33
C ASP A 93 -15.52 16.77 -0.87
N GLY A 94 -16.72 17.05 -0.36
CA GLY A 94 -17.15 16.76 1.02
C GLY A 94 -17.12 15.28 1.42
N ASP A 95 -17.13 14.36 0.46
CA ASP A 95 -17.10 12.91 0.75
C ASP A 95 -15.71 12.42 1.16
N VAL A 96 -14.65 13.09 0.70
CA VAL A 96 -13.25 12.74 1.03
C VAL A 96 -13.06 12.86 2.54
N TRP A 97 -12.73 11.78 3.23
CA TRP A 97 -12.65 11.76 4.69
C TRP A 97 -11.27 11.34 5.21
N ALA A 98 -10.65 10.38 4.53
CA ALA A 98 -9.36 9.83 4.93
C ALA A 98 -8.53 9.40 3.71
N VAL A 99 -7.25 9.13 3.95
CA VAL A 99 -6.36 8.43 3.01
C VAL A 99 -5.92 7.10 3.62
N ARG A 100 -6.00 6.02 2.85
CA ARG A 100 -5.39 4.73 3.14
C ARG A 100 -4.04 4.67 2.47
N VAL A 101 -2.98 4.47 3.25
CA VAL A 101 -1.63 4.19 2.74
C VAL A 101 -1.44 2.68 2.71
N LEU A 102 -1.12 2.16 1.53
CA LEU A 102 -0.95 0.74 1.27
C LEU A 102 0.51 0.44 0.96
N ALA A 103 1.15 -0.45 1.72
CA ALA A 103 2.38 -1.08 1.28
C ALA A 103 2.08 -2.10 0.16
N PHE A 104 3.01 -2.16 -0.77
CA PHE A 104 2.89 -2.90 -2.00
C PHE A 104 4.02 -3.92 -2.13
N SER A 105 3.66 -5.20 -2.14
CA SER A 105 4.60 -6.29 -2.37
C SER A 105 4.32 -6.92 -3.74
N PRO A 106 5.27 -6.86 -4.68
CA PRO A 106 5.10 -7.47 -6.00
C PRO A 106 5.01 -8.99 -5.86
N SER A 107 4.59 -9.66 -6.93
CA SER A 107 4.73 -11.10 -7.00
C SER A 107 6.14 -11.49 -7.39
N THR A 108 6.81 -12.31 -6.58
CA THR A 108 8.05 -12.95 -7.01
C THR A 108 7.74 -13.98 -8.09
N ASP A 109 8.37 -13.83 -9.26
CA ASP A 109 8.25 -14.83 -10.31
C ASP A 109 8.99 -16.10 -9.91
N ARG A 110 8.23 -17.18 -9.70
CA ARG A 110 8.74 -18.53 -9.37
C ARG A 110 8.38 -19.55 -10.46
N THR A 111 8.08 -19.08 -11.69
CA THR A 111 7.58 -19.91 -12.80
C THR A 111 8.52 -21.04 -13.26
N TYR A 112 9.70 -21.21 -12.68
CA TYR A 112 10.50 -22.41 -12.86
C TYR A 112 11.24 -22.83 -11.58
N PRO A 113 11.06 -24.07 -11.05
CA PRO A 113 10.17 -25.14 -11.52
C PRO A 113 8.76 -25.13 -10.89
N ASP A 114 8.44 -24.15 -10.04
CA ASP A 114 7.38 -24.30 -9.03
C ASP A 114 5.97 -23.84 -9.46
N ASN A 115 5.76 -23.47 -10.74
CA ASN A 115 4.45 -23.16 -11.36
C ASN A 115 3.64 -22.01 -10.73
N GLY A 116 3.69 -20.82 -11.33
CA GLY A 116 2.67 -19.77 -11.16
C GLY A 116 2.74 -18.99 -9.86
N ARG A 117 1.62 -18.37 -9.44
CA ARG A 117 1.47 -17.68 -8.15
C ARG A 117 0.46 -18.47 -7.33
N ASN A 118 0.78 -18.82 -6.08
CA ASN A 118 -0.13 -19.50 -5.15
C ASN A 118 -1.14 -18.56 -4.49
N PHE A 119 -1.60 -17.56 -5.23
CA PHE A 119 -2.64 -16.65 -4.78
C PHE A 119 -3.32 -16.00 -5.97
N ASN A 120 -4.49 -15.43 -5.72
CA ASN A 120 -5.11 -14.51 -6.67
C ASN A 120 -5.51 -13.23 -5.96
N ALA A 121 -5.26 -12.11 -6.63
CA ALA A 121 -5.77 -10.80 -6.29
C ALA A 121 -5.87 -10.04 -7.62
N VAL A 122 -6.85 -9.16 -7.76
CA VAL A 122 -6.87 -8.25 -8.91
C VAL A 122 -5.56 -7.45 -8.94
N GLY A 123 -5.02 -7.20 -10.13
CA GLY A 123 -3.69 -6.59 -10.35
C GLY A 123 -2.51 -7.55 -10.07
N GLY A 124 -2.75 -8.63 -9.32
CA GLY A 124 -1.77 -9.66 -9.04
C GLY A 124 -0.73 -9.23 -8.01
N GLU A 125 -1.06 -8.27 -7.15
CA GLU A 125 -0.11 -7.70 -6.20
C GLU A 125 -0.62 -7.82 -4.77
N ARG A 126 0.30 -7.90 -3.81
CA ARG A 126 -0.04 -8.07 -2.39
C ARG A 126 -0.09 -6.70 -1.73
N LEU A 127 -1.30 -6.30 -1.35
CA LEU A 127 -1.55 -5.04 -0.66
C LEU A 127 -1.65 -5.24 0.85
N ARG A 128 -0.92 -4.40 1.60
CA ARG A 128 -0.99 -4.32 3.07
C ARG A 128 -1.36 -2.90 3.47
N ILE A 129 -2.27 -2.72 4.41
CA ILE A 129 -2.65 -1.43 4.97
C ILE A 129 -1.59 -1.03 6.01
N LEU A 130 -0.84 0.05 5.72
CA LEU A 130 0.05 0.69 6.70
C LEU A 130 -0.74 1.62 7.63
N GLY A 131 -1.80 2.24 7.11
CA GLY A 131 -2.78 2.93 7.93
C GLY A 131 -3.83 3.68 7.13
N GLU A 132 -4.87 4.12 7.84
CA GLU A 132 -5.95 4.97 7.35
C GLU A 132 -5.98 6.25 8.20
N ILE A 133 -5.66 7.38 7.59
CA ILE A 133 -5.48 8.68 8.25
C ILE A 133 -6.69 9.57 7.92
N PRO A 134 -7.50 9.98 8.91
CA PRO A 134 -8.49 11.04 8.70
C PRO A 134 -7.80 12.34 8.28
N VAL A 135 -8.24 12.93 7.18
CA VAL A 135 -7.61 14.15 6.64
C VAL A 135 -8.41 15.42 6.91
N ARG A 136 -9.66 15.28 7.36
CA ARG A 136 -10.52 16.41 7.70
C ARG A 136 -10.11 17.06 9.01
N LYS A 137 -10.03 18.39 8.99
CA LYS A 137 -9.64 19.22 10.14
C LYS A 137 -10.76 20.24 10.43
N PRO A 138 -11.85 19.84 11.10
CA PRO A 138 -12.96 20.75 11.39
C PRO A 138 -12.47 22.00 12.13
N GLY A 139 -12.82 23.18 11.60
CA GLY A 139 -12.44 24.47 12.18
C GLY A 139 -11.02 24.94 11.83
N ALA A 140 -10.23 24.16 11.08
CA ALA A 140 -8.98 24.65 10.50
C ALA A 140 -9.26 25.70 9.41
N PRO A 141 -8.34 26.65 9.19
CA PRO A 141 -8.40 27.55 8.05
C PRO A 141 -8.50 26.77 6.73
N ARG A 142 -9.18 27.35 5.76
CA ARG A 142 -9.23 26.84 4.39
C ARG A 142 -7.90 27.15 3.70
N VAL A 143 -7.51 26.28 2.78
CA VAL A 143 -6.30 26.42 1.96
C VAL A 143 -6.66 27.16 0.68
N THR A 144 -5.79 28.09 0.26
CA THR A 144 -5.94 28.83 -0.99
C THR A 144 -5.31 28.03 -2.12
N ARG A 145 -6.08 27.77 -3.18
CA ARG A 145 -5.58 27.12 -4.40
C ARG A 145 -4.83 28.12 -5.28
N PRO A 146 -3.98 27.65 -6.21
CA PRO A 146 -3.28 28.53 -7.16
C PRO A 146 -4.20 29.37 -8.05
N ASP A 147 -5.47 28.96 -8.23
CA ASP A 147 -6.48 29.71 -8.97
C ASP A 147 -7.25 30.75 -8.11
N GLY A 148 -6.87 30.91 -6.84
CA GLY A 148 -7.50 31.81 -5.88
C GLY A 148 -8.76 31.25 -5.20
N SER A 149 -9.25 30.09 -5.61
CA SER A 149 -10.36 29.43 -4.93
C SER A 149 -9.91 28.82 -3.59
N GLN A 150 -10.87 28.49 -2.73
CA GLN A 150 -10.60 28.01 -1.36
C GLN A 150 -11.09 26.56 -1.22
N GLU A 151 -10.32 25.74 -0.54
CA GLU A 151 -10.69 24.37 -0.19
C GLU A 151 -10.48 24.04 1.29
N ASP A 152 -11.19 23.03 1.77
CA ASP A 152 -10.91 22.52 3.11
C ASP A 152 -9.55 21.84 3.12
N ASP A 153 -8.80 22.04 4.20
CA ASP A 153 -7.50 21.41 4.34
C ASP A 153 -7.64 19.88 4.46
N THR A 154 -7.14 19.18 3.45
CA THR A 154 -7.02 17.71 3.41
C THR A 154 -5.56 17.25 3.34
N SER A 155 -4.63 18.14 3.67
CA SER A 155 -3.21 17.82 3.74
C SER A 155 -2.95 16.70 4.74
N PHE A 156 -1.94 15.89 4.46
CA PHE A 156 -1.48 14.89 5.42
C PHE A 156 0.03 14.70 5.29
N LEU A 157 0.62 14.22 6.37
CA LEU A 157 2.01 13.82 6.47
C LEU A 157 2.08 12.59 7.36
N ALA A 158 2.84 11.58 6.96
CA ALA A 158 2.93 10.32 7.67
C ALA A 158 4.35 9.77 7.59
N ARG A 159 4.82 9.16 8.69
CA ARG A 159 6.04 8.36 8.67
C ARG A 159 5.72 6.96 8.16
N ILE A 160 6.49 6.50 7.18
CA ILE A 160 6.36 5.17 6.57
C ILE A 160 7.70 4.42 6.61
N PRO A 161 7.68 3.07 6.51
CA PRO A 161 8.91 2.31 6.31
C PRO A 161 9.61 2.74 5.03
N ALA A 162 10.90 3.06 5.14
CA ALA A 162 11.70 3.35 3.97
C ALA A 162 11.99 2.08 3.17
N ASP A 163 12.36 2.23 1.91
CA ASP A 163 12.60 1.16 0.95
C ASP A 163 11.39 0.22 0.74
N THR A 164 10.21 0.59 1.25
CA THR A 164 8.92 -0.08 0.99
C THR A 164 8.15 0.70 -0.04
N ALA A 165 7.59 0.00 -1.04
CA ALA A 165 6.73 0.61 -2.03
C ALA A 165 5.35 0.87 -1.44
N VAL A 166 4.77 2.04 -1.72
CA VAL A 166 3.44 2.40 -1.22
C VAL A 166 2.56 2.99 -2.31
N THR A 167 1.25 2.88 -2.13
CA THR A 167 0.23 3.60 -2.89
C THR A 167 -0.88 4.13 -1.97
N PHE A 168 -1.81 4.90 -2.51
CA PHE A 168 -2.87 5.59 -1.77
C PHE A 168 -4.25 5.19 -2.26
N GLN A 169 -5.20 5.16 -1.35
CA GLN A 169 -6.62 5.22 -1.67
C GLN A 169 -7.28 6.34 -0.88
N THR A 170 -8.06 7.18 -1.55
CA THR A 170 -8.92 8.14 -0.84
C THR A 170 -10.17 7.42 -0.37
N LEU A 171 -10.60 7.68 0.86
CA LEU A 171 -11.73 7.00 1.49
C LEU A 171 -12.85 7.99 1.85
N ASP A 172 -14.09 7.51 1.77
CA ASP A 172 -15.25 8.21 2.30
C ASP A 172 -15.37 8.10 3.82
N ARG A 173 -16.37 8.77 4.41
CA ARG A 173 -16.62 8.74 5.86
C ARG A 173 -16.95 7.35 6.40
N ARG A 174 -17.32 6.40 5.54
CA ARG A 174 -17.60 4.99 5.87
C ARG A 174 -16.37 4.09 5.66
N GLY A 175 -15.24 4.64 5.20
CA GLY A 175 -14.01 3.90 4.93
C GLY A 175 -13.98 3.18 3.58
N LEU A 176 -14.85 3.57 2.64
CA LEU A 176 -14.97 2.99 1.31
C LEU A 176 -14.19 3.82 0.28
N VAL A 177 -13.56 3.15 -0.69
CA VAL A 177 -12.70 3.82 -1.69
C VAL A 177 -13.47 4.78 -2.59
N LEU A 178 -12.94 6.00 -2.72
CA LEU A 178 -13.37 7.07 -3.62
C LEU A 178 -12.51 7.17 -4.88
N ASN A 179 -11.22 6.91 -4.76
CA ASN A 179 -10.26 6.81 -5.86
C ASN A 179 -9.00 6.09 -5.33
N MET A 180 -8.11 5.68 -6.23
CA MET A 180 -6.83 5.09 -5.85
C MET A 180 -5.70 5.60 -6.74
N ALA A 181 -4.50 5.78 -6.22
CA ALA A 181 -3.35 6.01 -7.09
C ALA A 181 -2.93 4.69 -7.74
N GLN A 182 -2.90 4.62 -9.08
CA GLN A 182 -2.39 3.46 -9.81
C GLN A 182 -0.91 3.61 -10.16
N THR A 183 -0.12 4.00 -9.17
CA THR A 183 1.33 4.15 -9.25
C THR A 183 1.95 3.88 -7.90
N TRP A 184 3.27 3.67 -7.88
CA TRP A 184 4.03 3.36 -6.68
C TRP A 184 4.86 4.56 -6.25
N HIS A 185 4.89 4.80 -4.95
CA HIS A 185 5.76 5.77 -4.30
C HIS A 185 6.71 5.03 -3.35
N GLN A 186 7.85 5.63 -3.05
CA GLN A 186 8.81 5.09 -2.11
C GLN A 186 9.65 6.25 -1.55
N VAL A 187 10.10 6.09 -0.32
CA VAL A 187 11.09 6.97 0.31
C VAL A 187 12.32 6.17 0.71
N ARG A 188 13.49 6.78 0.66
CA ARG A 188 14.71 6.28 1.28
C ARG A 188 14.76 6.64 2.77
N PRO A 189 15.63 5.96 3.56
CA PRO A 189 15.84 6.34 4.95
C PRO A 189 16.23 7.82 5.08
N GLY A 190 15.47 8.57 5.88
CA GLY A 190 15.64 10.02 6.08
C GLY A 190 15.00 10.92 5.02
N GLU A 191 14.41 10.36 3.96
CA GLU A 191 13.78 11.15 2.90
C GLU A 191 12.36 11.56 3.27
N ALA A 192 11.97 12.79 2.92
CA ALA A 192 10.61 13.27 2.98
C ALA A 192 10.06 13.58 1.58
N ARG A 193 8.81 13.20 1.33
CA ARG A 193 8.09 13.39 0.07
C ARG A 193 6.64 13.78 0.33
N TYR A 194 6.36 15.06 0.30
CA TYR A 194 5.02 15.61 0.48
C TYR A 194 4.70 16.72 -0.54
N ASP A 195 5.59 16.87 -1.53
CA ASP A 195 5.57 17.87 -2.58
C ASP A 195 4.71 17.48 -3.78
N CYS A 196 3.84 16.47 -3.64
CA CYS A 196 2.94 16.06 -4.72
C CYS A 196 1.98 17.18 -5.14
N GLY A 197 1.74 18.18 -4.28
CA GLY A 197 0.94 19.36 -4.59
C GLY A 197 -0.56 19.12 -4.74
N GLY A 198 -1.00 17.86 -4.75
CA GLY A 198 -2.35 17.41 -5.03
C GLY A 198 -2.40 15.92 -5.41
N CYS A 199 -3.59 15.33 -5.44
CA CYS A 199 -3.77 13.92 -5.80
C CYS A 199 -3.76 13.75 -7.32
N HIS A 200 -2.64 13.25 -7.88
CA HIS A 200 -2.46 13.06 -9.33
C HIS A 200 -2.55 14.37 -10.15
N ALA A 201 -2.31 15.53 -9.52
CA ALA A 201 -2.54 16.87 -10.08
C ALA A 201 -1.46 17.34 -11.08
N HIS A 202 -1.07 16.49 -12.04
CA HIS A 202 0.01 16.79 -13.00
C HIS A 202 -0.33 17.89 -14.00
N SER A 203 -1.62 18.21 -14.20
CA SER A 203 -2.07 19.26 -15.12
C SER A 203 -2.30 20.61 -14.44
N LYS A 204 -2.05 20.69 -13.14
CA LYS A 204 -2.32 21.86 -12.31
C LYS A 204 -1.06 22.33 -11.61
N ALA A 205 -1.00 23.62 -11.28
CA ALA A 205 0.02 24.11 -10.35
C ALA A 205 -0.17 23.42 -8.98
N PRO A 206 0.90 23.01 -8.31
CA PRO A 206 0.81 22.40 -6.98
C PRO A 206 0.34 23.42 -5.94
N ILE A 207 -0.35 22.96 -4.89
CA ILE A 207 -0.53 23.73 -3.66
C ILE A 207 0.74 23.57 -2.82
N ASP A 208 1.33 24.70 -2.39
CA ASP A 208 2.50 24.72 -1.52
C ASP A 208 2.18 24.05 -0.18
N PHE A 209 3.05 23.15 0.27
CA PHE A 209 2.77 22.32 1.44
C PHE A 209 2.82 23.15 2.73
N GLU A 210 3.70 24.16 2.76
CA GLU A 210 3.95 25.08 3.87
C GLU A 210 2.70 25.87 4.31
N ASP A 211 1.75 26.06 3.39
CA ASP A 211 0.48 26.75 3.65
C ASP A 211 -0.58 25.85 4.30
N THR A 212 -0.27 24.57 4.47
CA THR A 212 -1.21 23.57 4.98
C THR A 212 -1.02 23.29 6.47
N ALA A 213 -2.06 22.76 7.10
CA ALA A 213 -2.06 22.29 8.47
C ALA A 213 -1.03 21.18 8.72
N ALA A 214 -0.74 20.33 7.73
CA ALA A 214 0.26 19.26 7.85
C ALA A 214 1.70 19.77 7.91
N ALA A 215 1.97 21.00 7.45
CA ALA A 215 3.26 21.66 7.58
C ALA A 215 3.42 22.48 8.86
N GLN A 216 2.33 22.72 9.60
CA GLN A 216 2.40 23.62 10.75
C GLN A 216 3.14 22.97 11.93
N PRO A 217 3.89 23.77 12.72
CA PRO A 217 4.52 23.30 13.95
C PRO A 217 3.50 22.63 14.88
N GLY A 218 3.86 21.44 15.39
CA GLY A 218 3.00 20.67 16.28
C GLY A 218 1.98 19.77 15.57
N PHE A 219 1.96 19.71 14.23
CA PHE A 219 1.21 18.68 13.52
C PHE A 219 1.66 17.28 13.98
N ALA A 220 0.71 16.46 14.42
CA ALA A 220 0.98 15.13 14.91
C ALA A 220 1.13 14.16 13.73
N VAL A 221 2.37 13.96 13.27
CA VAL A 221 2.70 13.01 12.19
C VAL A 221 2.42 11.57 12.65
N PRO A 222 1.45 10.85 12.05
CA PRO A 222 1.21 9.45 12.38
C PRO A 222 2.41 8.57 11.99
N ASP A 223 2.81 7.67 12.88
CA ASP A 223 3.84 6.66 12.62
C ASP A 223 3.18 5.37 12.09
N LEU A 224 3.07 5.28 10.76
CA LEU A 224 2.48 4.14 10.07
C LEU A 224 3.44 2.96 9.92
N ALA A 225 4.73 3.14 10.26
CA ALA A 225 5.68 2.04 10.23
C ALA A 225 5.50 1.14 11.45
N ARG A 226 5.34 1.74 12.64
CA ARG A 226 5.28 0.98 13.90
C ARG A 226 3.87 0.60 14.33
N ARG A 227 2.84 1.28 13.81
CA ARG A 227 1.44 1.07 14.21
C ARG A 227 0.51 1.30 13.03
N THR A 228 -0.54 0.49 12.93
CA THR A 228 -1.56 0.66 11.88
C THR A 228 -2.83 1.31 12.44
N PRO A 229 -3.03 2.64 12.29
CA PRO A 229 -4.34 3.24 12.49
C PRO A 229 -5.31 2.77 11.41
N LEU A 230 -6.53 2.43 11.79
CA LEU A 230 -7.60 1.99 10.90
C LEU A 230 -8.87 2.76 11.23
N LEU A 231 -9.58 3.22 10.19
CA LEU A 231 -10.94 3.71 10.36
C LEU A 231 -11.82 2.62 10.97
N THR A 232 -12.72 3.05 11.83
CA THR A 232 -13.76 2.24 12.43
C THR A 232 -15.05 3.05 12.47
N LEU A 233 -16.17 2.40 12.81
CA LEU A 233 -17.46 3.06 12.91
C LEU A 233 -18.06 2.80 14.29
N GLY A 234 -18.34 3.90 15.00
CA GLY A 234 -19.05 3.90 16.27
C GLY A 234 -20.58 3.88 16.10
N PRO A 235 -21.32 4.11 17.20
CA PRO A 235 -22.77 4.22 17.17
C PRO A 235 -23.25 5.22 16.10
N GLY A 236 -24.29 4.84 15.35
CA GLY A 236 -24.82 5.68 14.26
C GLY A 236 -23.87 5.84 13.07
N ASN A 237 -22.96 4.89 12.85
CA ASN A 237 -21.95 4.91 11.79
C ASN A 237 -21.02 6.13 11.85
N GLN A 238 -20.75 6.67 13.05
CA GLN A 238 -19.82 7.78 13.20
C GLN A 238 -18.37 7.29 12.98
N PRO A 239 -17.57 7.94 12.13
CA PRO A 239 -16.20 7.55 11.88
C PRO A 239 -15.35 7.74 13.13
N GLY A 240 -14.49 6.77 13.39
CA GLY A 240 -13.44 6.84 14.39
C GLY A 240 -12.16 6.20 13.86
N VAL A 241 -11.12 6.16 14.69
CA VAL A 241 -9.86 5.47 14.38
C VAL A 241 -9.56 4.50 15.52
N ARG A 242 -9.22 3.26 15.18
CA ARG A 242 -8.62 2.28 16.10
C ARG A 242 -7.18 2.01 15.68
N THR A 243 -6.27 1.90 16.63
CA THR A 243 -4.87 1.57 16.33
C THR A 243 -4.61 0.10 16.60
N VAL A 244 -4.02 -0.59 15.64
CA VAL A 244 -3.54 -1.97 15.77
C VAL A 244 -2.07 -1.95 16.12
N ALA A 245 -1.67 -2.78 17.10
CA ALA A 245 -0.27 -3.04 17.41
C ALA A 245 0.32 -4.06 16.42
N SER A 246 0.39 -3.64 15.15
CA SER A 246 0.98 -4.36 14.02
C SER A 246 1.62 -3.31 13.10
N HIS A 247 2.65 -3.71 12.35
CA HIS A 247 3.27 -2.85 11.33
C HIS A 247 2.37 -2.68 10.10
N GLN A 248 1.53 -3.69 9.83
CA GLN A 248 0.55 -3.66 8.75
C GLN A 248 -0.70 -4.50 9.06
N VAL A 249 -1.77 -4.27 8.30
CA VAL A 249 -2.98 -5.11 8.28
C VAL A 249 -3.33 -5.46 6.85
N THR A 250 -3.72 -6.71 6.58
CA THR A 250 -4.31 -7.13 5.30
C THR A 250 -5.62 -7.86 5.55
N VAL A 251 -6.41 -8.07 4.50
CA VAL A 251 -7.65 -8.85 4.56
C VAL A 251 -7.58 -9.94 3.51
N GLU A 252 -7.72 -11.20 3.91
CA GLU A 252 -7.61 -12.38 3.05
C GLU A 252 -8.92 -13.19 3.07
N TRP A 253 -9.26 -13.79 1.93
CA TRP A 253 -10.51 -14.52 1.73
C TRP A 253 -10.79 -15.59 2.80
N HIS A 254 -9.90 -16.56 2.97
CA HIS A 254 -10.12 -17.68 3.89
C HIS A 254 -10.12 -17.25 5.36
N ARG A 255 -9.17 -16.39 5.74
CA ARG A 255 -8.94 -15.93 7.11
C ARG A 255 -10.04 -14.98 7.58
N ASP A 256 -10.44 -14.02 6.75
CA ASP A 256 -11.21 -12.85 7.20
C ASP A 256 -12.61 -12.79 6.58
N VAL A 257 -12.79 -13.20 5.31
CA VAL A 257 -14.07 -13.05 4.59
C VAL A 257 -14.99 -14.23 4.84
N VAL A 258 -14.50 -15.46 4.66
CA VAL A 258 -15.32 -16.68 4.77
C VAL A 258 -16.01 -16.79 6.14
N PRO A 259 -15.36 -16.50 7.29
CA PRO A 259 -16.06 -16.53 8.58
C PRO A 259 -17.27 -15.59 8.65
N ILE A 260 -17.22 -14.45 7.96
CA ILE A 260 -18.34 -13.49 7.90
C ILE A 260 -19.47 -14.07 7.03
N LEU A 261 -19.14 -14.61 5.86
CA LEU A 261 -20.13 -15.21 4.96
C LEU A 261 -20.86 -16.38 5.63
N GLU A 262 -20.12 -17.27 6.28
CA GLU A 262 -20.69 -18.40 7.03
C GLU A 262 -21.66 -17.93 8.12
N ALA A 263 -21.26 -16.95 8.92
CA ALA A 263 -22.05 -16.49 10.05
C ALA A 263 -23.27 -15.64 9.65
N ARG A 264 -23.22 -14.93 8.52
CA ARG A 264 -24.16 -13.84 8.20
C ARG A 264 -24.94 -14.02 6.89
N CYS A 265 -24.48 -14.90 6.00
CA CYS A 265 -25.04 -15.02 4.65
C CYS A 265 -25.53 -16.46 4.34
N VAL A 266 -24.81 -17.48 4.82
CA VAL A 266 -25.01 -18.89 4.41
C VAL A 266 -26.37 -19.46 4.82
N SER A 267 -27.05 -18.94 5.84
CA SER A 267 -28.39 -19.40 6.20
C SER A 267 -29.42 -19.28 5.06
N CYS A 268 -29.25 -18.29 4.17
CA CYS A 268 -30.08 -18.12 2.97
C CYS A 268 -29.33 -18.46 1.69
N HIS A 269 -28.01 -18.27 1.67
CA HIS A 269 -27.14 -18.47 0.50
C HIS A 269 -26.38 -19.81 0.53
N GLY A 270 -26.87 -20.79 1.29
CA GLY A 270 -26.30 -22.13 1.40
C GLY A 270 -27.28 -23.22 1.00
N GLY A 271 -26.85 -24.48 1.14
CA GLY A 271 -27.68 -25.65 0.85
C GLY A 271 -27.89 -25.90 -0.65
N ALA A 272 -28.88 -26.76 -0.96
CA ALA A 272 -29.13 -27.21 -2.34
C ALA A 272 -29.84 -26.17 -3.22
N ALA A 273 -30.50 -25.18 -2.62
CA ALA A 273 -31.25 -24.13 -3.32
C ALA A 273 -30.91 -22.75 -2.74
N PRO A 274 -29.68 -22.26 -2.96
CA PRO A 274 -29.26 -20.97 -2.42
C PRO A 274 -30.08 -19.83 -3.01
N ALA A 275 -30.45 -18.86 -2.17
CA ALA A 275 -31.20 -17.68 -2.59
C ALA A 275 -30.50 -16.96 -3.75
N ALA A 276 -31.29 -16.56 -4.76
CA ALA A 276 -30.82 -15.94 -6.00
C ALA A 276 -29.77 -16.76 -6.78
N GLY A 277 -29.65 -18.07 -6.53
CA GLY A 277 -28.65 -18.93 -7.16
C GLY A 277 -27.21 -18.67 -6.71
N LEU A 278 -27.01 -17.81 -5.70
CA LEU A 278 -25.68 -17.43 -5.20
C LEU A 278 -25.32 -18.29 -3.99
N SER A 279 -24.46 -19.31 -4.20
CA SER A 279 -23.93 -20.14 -3.12
C SER A 279 -22.72 -19.47 -2.46
N LEU A 280 -22.83 -19.14 -1.17
CA LEU A 280 -21.78 -18.50 -0.36
C LEU A 280 -21.13 -19.43 0.68
N ALA A 281 -21.62 -20.67 0.79
CA ALA A 281 -21.10 -21.63 1.75
C ALA A 281 -19.70 -22.15 1.34
N ARG A 282 -18.79 -22.26 2.30
CA ARG A 282 -17.50 -22.93 2.19
C ARG A 282 -17.66 -24.39 1.75
N SER A 283 -18.74 -25.05 2.18
CA SER A 283 -19.05 -26.44 1.83
C SER A 283 -19.58 -26.62 0.41
N ALA A 284 -19.80 -25.54 -0.34
CA ALA A 284 -20.26 -25.64 -1.72
C ALA A 284 -19.19 -26.30 -2.61
N PRO A 285 -19.56 -27.18 -3.55
CA PRO A 285 -18.59 -27.83 -4.43
C PRO A 285 -17.74 -26.81 -5.19
N PRO A 286 -16.40 -26.96 -5.21
CA PRO A 286 -15.52 -26.00 -5.87
C PRO A 286 -15.72 -26.00 -7.39
N VAL A 287 -15.40 -24.88 -8.03
CA VAL A 287 -15.44 -24.72 -9.48
C VAL A 287 -14.04 -24.99 -10.04
N GLN A 288 -13.93 -25.95 -10.95
CA GLN A 288 -12.67 -26.27 -11.63
C GLN A 288 -12.46 -25.32 -12.81
N ARG A 289 -11.36 -24.55 -12.79
CA ARG A 289 -10.99 -23.63 -13.86
C ARG A 289 -9.47 -23.51 -13.95
N ASP A 290 -8.92 -23.68 -15.14
CA ASP A 290 -7.49 -23.50 -15.43
C ASP A 290 -6.56 -24.30 -14.49
N GLY A 291 -6.99 -25.51 -14.13
CA GLY A 291 -6.23 -26.39 -13.22
C GLY A 291 -6.34 -26.04 -11.74
N VAL A 292 -7.17 -25.06 -11.37
CA VAL A 292 -7.39 -24.61 -9.98
C VAL A 292 -8.82 -24.94 -9.53
N ALA A 293 -8.94 -25.48 -8.32
CA ALA A 293 -10.21 -25.76 -7.65
C ALA A 293 -10.66 -24.55 -6.82
N TRP A 294 -11.39 -23.62 -7.44
CA TRP A 294 -11.80 -22.38 -6.78
C TRP A 294 -12.94 -22.60 -5.79
N PRO A 295 -12.91 -21.96 -4.59
CA PRO A 295 -14.09 -21.90 -3.74
C PRO A 295 -15.29 -21.34 -4.51
N ALA A 296 -16.43 -22.05 -4.48
CA ALA A 296 -17.60 -21.71 -5.31
C ALA A 296 -18.10 -20.28 -5.12
N ALA A 297 -18.00 -19.78 -3.90
CA ALA A 297 -18.36 -18.41 -3.52
C ALA A 297 -17.34 -17.40 -4.08
N TYR A 298 -16.04 -17.67 -3.99
CA TYR A 298 -15.00 -16.80 -4.55
C TYR A 298 -15.15 -16.70 -6.07
N PHE A 299 -15.35 -17.84 -6.74
CA PHE A 299 -15.55 -17.87 -8.20
C PHE A 299 -16.71 -16.97 -8.63
N ARG A 300 -17.89 -17.13 -8.01
CA ARG A 300 -19.08 -16.32 -8.32
C ARG A 300 -18.92 -14.83 -8.00
N LEU A 301 -18.20 -14.50 -6.93
CA LEU A 301 -18.00 -13.11 -6.52
C LEU A 301 -16.92 -12.42 -7.37
N VAL A 302 -15.85 -13.11 -7.77
CA VAL A 302 -14.63 -12.48 -8.30
C VAL A 302 -14.28 -12.91 -9.73
N LEU A 303 -14.53 -14.16 -10.13
CA LEU A 303 -13.97 -14.74 -11.35
C LEU A 303 -14.98 -15.04 -12.46
N ASP A 304 -16.27 -15.13 -12.14
CA ASP A 304 -17.35 -15.51 -13.06
C ASP A 304 -17.73 -14.38 -14.04
N ASN A 305 -16.74 -13.84 -14.75
CA ASN A 305 -16.90 -12.69 -15.63
C ASN A 305 -17.73 -13.02 -16.87
N PHE A 306 -17.79 -14.27 -17.31
CA PHE A 306 -18.69 -14.74 -18.37
C PHE A 306 -20.10 -15.10 -17.88
N ALA A 307 -20.40 -14.91 -16.59
CA ALA A 307 -21.70 -15.22 -15.99
C ALA A 307 -22.16 -16.66 -16.27
N GLU A 308 -21.25 -17.61 -16.13
CA GLU A 308 -21.54 -19.04 -16.32
C GLU A 308 -22.41 -19.59 -15.19
N LEU A 309 -22.22 -19.06 -13.97
CA LEU A 309 -22.90 -19.50 -12.75
C LEU A 309 -23.61 -18.34 -12.02
N SER A 310 -23.63 -17.16 -12.62
CA SER A 310 -24.19 -15.91 -12.10
C SER A 310 -25.09 -15.28 -13.15
N ALA A 311 -25.91 -14.29 -12.77
CA ALA A 311 -26.73 -13.60 -13.75
C ALA A 311 -25.85 -12.77 -14.73
N PRO A 312 -26.22 -12.72 -16.02
CA PRO A 312 -25.50 -11.94 -17.03
C PRO A 312 -25.56 -10.43 -16.72
N PRO A 313 -24.68 -9.63 -17.35
CA PRO A 313 -24.77 -8.19 -17.27
C PRO A 313 -26.13 -7.66 -17.77
N PRO A 314 -26.65 -6.58 -17.19
CA PRO A 314 -27.74 -5.84 -17.80
C PRO A 314 -27.27 -5.23 -19.13
N GLY A 315 -28.20 -5.01 -20.07
CA GLY A 315 -27.89 -4.43 -21.37
C GLY A 315 -27.52 -5.47 -22.44
N GLU A 316 -26.68 -5.06 -23.39
CA GLU A 316 -26.29 -5.85 -24.58
C GLU A 316 -24.89 -6.49 -24.45
N GLN A 317 -24.21 -6.29 -23.32
CA GLN A 317 -22.86 -6.79 -23.10
C GLN A 317 -22.85 -8.32 -22.98
N GLU A 318 -21.86 -8.96 -23.60
CA GLU A 318 -21.72 -10.42 -23.58
C GLU A 318 -21.12 -10.96 -22.27
N ARG A 319 -20.46 -10.10 -21.49
CA ARG A 319 -19.78 -10.46 -20.24
C ARG A 319 -19.55 -9.25 -19.32
N TRP A 320 -19.00 -9.51 -18.14
CA TRP A 320 -18.48 -8.51 -17.23
C TRP A 320 -17.06 -8.06 -17.66
N TYR A 321 -16.87 -6.77 -17.88
CA TYR A 321 -15.61 -6.15 -18.31
C TYR A 321 -14.99 -5.37 -17.16
N ALA A 322 -13.68 -5.59 -16.94
CA ALA A 322 -12.93 -4.87 -15.92
C ALA A 322 -13.09 -3.34 -16.05
N PRO A 323 -13.27 -2.60 -14.95
CA PRO A 323 -13.12 -3.05 -13.57
C PRO A 323 -14.33 -3.82 -12.99
N GLN A 324 -15.43 -4.00 -13.71
CA GLN A 324 -16.53 -4.89 -13.29
C GLN A 324 -16.11 -6.35 -13.41
N LEU A 325 -15.96 -7.05 -12.28
CA LEU A 325 -15.47 -8.43 -12.26
C LEU A 325 -16.58 -9.44 -12.50
N THR A 326 -17.68 -9.24 -11.78
CA THR A 326 -18.88 -10.08 -11.82
C THR A 326 -20.09 -9.19 -11.57
N ARG A 327 -21.29 -9.76 -11.46
CA ARG A 327 -22.46 -9.04 -10.94
C ARG A 327 -22.23 -8.40 -9.57
N TYR A 328 -21.38 -8.99 -8.73
CA TYR A 328 -21.33 -8.68 -7.31
C TYR A 328 -20.19 -7.73 -6.95
N LEU A 329 -19.09 -7.77 -7.68
CA LEU A 329 -17.87 -7.04 -7.35
C LEU A 329 -17.32 -6.24 -8.53
N ARG A 330 -16.75 -5.09 -8.18
CA ARG A 330 -15.95 -4.22 -9.03
C ARG A 330 -14.58 -4.06 -8.38
N ALA A 331 -13.52 -4.29 -9.15
CA ALA A 331 -12.14 -4.35 -8.68
C ALA A 331 -11.73 -3.08 -7.93
N TYR A 332 -11.24 -3.21 -6.69
CA TYR A 332 -10.77 -2.10 -5.84
C TYR A 332 -11.83 -1.03 -5.52
N GLN A 333 -13.11 -1.30 -5.80
CA GLN A 333 -14.19 -0.32 -5.71
C GLN A 333 -15.34 -0.86 -4.86
N SER A 334 -15.17 -0.87 -3.54
CA SER A 334 -16.23 -1.26 -2.59
C SER A 334 -17.52 -0.46 -2.76
N ARG A 335 -17.44 0.86 -3.00
CA ARG A 335 -18.62 1.73 -3.22
C ARG A 335 -19.47 1.34 -4.42
N GLN A 336 -18.90 0.70 -5.43
CA GLN A 336 -19.60 0.33 -6.67
C GLN A 336 -19.89 -1.17 -6.77
N SER A 337 -19.62 -1.93 -5.71
CA SER A 337 -19.85 -3.36 -5.67
C SER A 337 -21.23 -3.67 -5.09
N LEU A 338 -22.08 -4.39 -5.84
CA LEU A 338 -23.43 -4.77 -5.40
C LEU A 338 -23.40 -5.55 -4.08
N LEU A 339 -22.38 -6.38 -3.84
CA LEU A 339 -22.19 -7.06 -2.55
C LEU A 339 -22.20 -6.05 -1.39
N LEU A 340 -21.49 -4.93 -1.54
CA LEU A 340 -21.41 -3.91 -0.50
C LEU A 340 -22.71 -3.11 -0.38
N TRP A 341 -23.43 -2.89 -1.48
CA TRP A 341 -24.77 -2.29 -1.41
C TRP A 341 -25.73 -3.18 -0.59
N LYS A 342 -25.63 -4.51 -0.73
CA LYS A 342 -26.40 -5.45 0.10
C LYS A 342 -25.94 -5.43 1.57
N VAL A 343 -24.63 -5.36 1.82
CA VAL A 343 -24.06 -5.26 3.18
C VAL A 343 -24.52 -4.00 3.91
N TRP A 344 -24.56 -2.87 3.21
CA TRP A 344 -24.92 -1.56 3.77
C TRP A 344 -26.42 -1.25 3.67
N GLY A 345 -27.15 -1.96 2.83
CA GLY A 345 -28.59 -1.78 2.65
C GLY A 345 -28.94 -0.49 1.92
N GLU A 346 -28.04 0.01 1.07
CA GLU A 346 -28.20 1.21 0.26
C GLU A 346 -27.27 1.16 -0.95
N ARG A 347 -27.59 1.91 -2.00
CA ARG A 347 -26.69 2.13 -3.15
C ARG A 347 -25.61 3.14 -2.74
N LEU A 348 -24.33 2.80 -2.94
CA LEU A 348 -23.18 3.52 -2.33
C LEU A 348 -22.36 4.36 -3.32
N ASP A 349 -22.62 4.24 -4.62
CA ASP A 349 -21.83 4.82 -5.71
C ASP A 349 -22.15 6.29 -6.02
N GLY A 350 -23.01 6.92 -5.22
CA GLY A 350 -23.47 8.30 -5.41
C GLY A 350 -24.54 8.45 -6.49
N ARG A 351 -25.06 7.35 -7.04
CA ARG A 351 -26.15 7.35 -8.02
C ARG A 351 -27.44 6.79 -7.41
N ARG A 352 -28.57 7.16 -8.02
CA ARG A 352 -29.89 6.55 -7.82
C ARG A 352 -30.12 5.50 -8.90
N ASN A 353 -30.98 4.53 -8.61
CA ASN A 353 -31.39 3.49 -9.57
C ASN A 353 -31.84 4.08 -10.92
N GLN A 354 -32.60 5.17 -10.90
CA GLN A 354 -33.12 5.82 -12.11
C GLN A 354 -32.09 6.65 -12.90
N ASP A 355 -30.88 6.85 -12.37
CA ASP A 355 -29.86 7.65 -13.06
C ASP A 355 -29.25 6.86 -14.25
N ARG A 356 -29.43 5.54 -14.30
CA ARG A 356 -29.00 4.66 -15.39
C ARG A 356 -30.03 3.56 -15.66
N GLY A 357 -30.18 3.18 -16.93
CA GLY A 357 -31.04 2.04 -17.32
C GLY A 357 -30.26 0.77 -17.66
N ASP A 358 -28.93 0.87 -17.68
CA ASP A 358 -27.99 -0.15 -18.17
C ASP A 358 -27.07 -0.67 -17.05
N ASP A 359 -27.43 -0.46 -15.79
CA ASP A 359 -26.64 -0.89 -14.64
C ASP A 359 -27.44 -1.72 -13.62
N LEU A 360 -26.82 -1.96 -12.46
CA LEU A 360 -27.43 -2.71 -11.37
C LEU A 360 -28.19 -1.78 -10.43
N ASP A 361 -29.32 -2.28 -9.95
CA ASP A 361 -30.14 -1.59 -8.96
C ASP A 361 -30.01 -2.20 -7.57
N PHE A 362 -30.15 -1.35 -6.56
CA PHE A 362 -30.41 -1.78 -5.19
C PHE A 362 -31.89 -1.54 -4.84
N ALA A 363 -32.60 -2.63 -4.53
CA ALA A 363 -33.92 -2.60 -3.92
C ALA A 363 -33.88 -3.10 -2.49
N VAL A 364 -34.54 -2.38 -1.59
CA VAL A 364 -34.78 -2.78 -0.20
C VAL A 364 -35.75 -3.95 -0.20
N THR A 365 -35.40 -5.01 0.54
CA THR A 365 -36.24 -6.21 0.69
C THR A 365 -36.25 -6.65 2.15
N ALA A 366 -37.13 -7.58 2.53
CA ALA A 366 -37.12 -8.15 3.87
C ALA A 366 -35.78 -8.87 4.18
N ALA A 367 -35.17 -9.53 3.18
CA ALA A 367 -33.89 -10.21 3.32
C ALA A 367 -32.68 -9.26 3.34
N HIS A 368 -32.77 -8.14 2.61
CA HIS A 368 -31.76 -7.09 2.56
C HIS A 368 -32.42 -5.73 2.83
N PRO A 369 -32.66 -5.41 4.11
CA PRO A 369 -33.38 -4.20 4.49
C PRO A 369 -32.51 -2.94 4.34
N ALA A 370 -33.17 -1.78 4.39
CA ALA A 370 -32.49 -0.50 4.52
C ALA A 370 -31.64 -0.50 5.80
N GLY A 371 -30.43 0.06 5.74
CA GLY A 371 -29.48 0.09 6.87
C GLY A 371 -28.57 -1.14 6.99
N GLY A 372 -28.77 -2.15 6.13
CA GLY A 372 -27.84 -3.26 5.91
C GLY A 372 -28.29 -4.58 6.50
N VAL A 373 -27.49 -5.62 6.28
CA VAL A 373 -27.82 -6.97 6.73
C VAL A 373 -27.86 -7.02 8.27
N PRO A 374 -28.96 -7.48 8.89
CA PRO A 374 -29.07 -7.57 10.33
C PRO A 374 -27.93 -8.38 10.97
N GLY A 375 -27.40 -7.87 12.08
CA GLY A 375 -26.35 -8.53 12.85
C GLY A 375 -24.93 -8.38 12.29
N LEU A 376 -24.72 -7.80 11.09
CA LEU A 376 -23.37 -7.42 10.66
C LEU A 376 -22.84 -6.28 11.54
N THR A 377 -21.70 -6.51 12.17
CA THR A 377 -21.00 -5.47 12.93
C THR A 377 -20.30 -4.47 12.00
N ALA A 378 -20.00 -3.28 12.51
CA ALA A 378 -19.22 -2.27 11.79
C ALA A 378 -17.88 -2.82 11.27
N GLU A 379 -17.15 -3.55 12.10
CA GLU A 379 -15.87 -4.14 11.69
C GLU A 379 -16.07 -5.17 10.57
N GLN A 380 -17.10 -6.02 10.64
CA GLN A 380 -17.39 -6.97 9.55
C GLN A 380 -17.72 -6.26 8.23
N LYS A 381 -18.48 -5.15 8.26
CA LYS A 381 -18.75 -4.34 7.06
C LYS A 381 -17.45 -3.77 6.46
N LEU A 382 -16.58 -3.23 7.32
CA LEU A 382 -15.28 -2.69 6.92
C LEU A 382 -14.31 -3.77 6.44
N THR A 383 -14.30 -4.96 7.03
CA THR A 383 -13.51 -6.10 6.57
C THR A 383 -13.91 -6.49 5.14
N LEU A 384 -15.21 -6.61 4.85
CA LEU A 384 -15.69 -6.89 3.50
C LEU A 384 -15.34 -5.77 2.50
N ALA A 385 -15.46 -4.50 2.91
CA ALA A 385 -15.07 -3.36 2.08
C ALA A 385 -13.57 -3.36 1.78
N ARG A 386 -12.72 -3.52 2.81
CA ARG A 386 -11.26 -3.63 2.67
C ARG A 386 -10.87 -4.79 1.78
N TRP A 387 -11.51 -5.96 1.91
CA TRP A 387 -11.23 -7.09 1.03
C TRP A 387 -11.43 -6.73 -0.44
N VAL A 388 -12.56 -6.08 -0.78
CA VAL A 388 -12.82 -5.61 -2.15
C VAL A 388 -11.81 -4.54 -2.58
N ASP A 389 -11.55 -3.56 -1.72
CA ASP A 389 -10.65 -2.44 -1.97
C ASP A 389 -9.18 -2.86 -2.08
N LEU A 390 -8.79 -4.01 -1.53
CA LEU A 390 -7.45 -4.60 -1.65
C LEU A 390 -7.32 -5.54 -2.86
N GLY A 391 -8.32 -5.59 -3.74
CA GLY A 391 -8.29 -6.43 -4.94
C GLY A 391 -8.79 -7.85 -4.71
N ALA A 392 -9.66 -8.06 -3.71
CA ALA A 392 -10.28 -9.35 -3.39
C ALA A 392 -9.28 -10.52 -3.28
N PRO A 393 -8.21 -10.39 -2.47
CA PRO A 393 -7.17 -11.41 -2.40
C PRO A 393 -7.67 -12.74 -1.82
N ILE A 394 -7.13 -13.83 -2.33
CA ILE A 394 -7.28 -15.20 -1.85
C ILE A 394 -5.91 -15.88 -1.86
N ASP A 395 -5.58 -16.53 -0.75
CA ASP A 395 -4.43 -17.42 -0.70
C ASP A 395 -4.82 -18.80 -1.27
N LEU A 396 -4.04 -19.31 -2.22
CA LEU A 396 -4.24 -20.61 -2.86
C LEU A 396 -3.19 -21.64 -2.41
N ALA A 397 -2.30 -21.27 -1.49
CA ALA A 397 -1.37 -22.19 -0.88
C ALA A 397 -2.13 -23.37 -0.26
N THR A 398 -1.61 -24.59 -0.44
CA THR A 398 -2.19 -25.77 0.19
C THR A 398 -2.01 -25.67 1.71
N ALA A 399 -3.04 -26.05 2.46
CA ALA A 399 -2.99 -26.04 3.92
C ALA A 399 -1.80 -26.91 4.41
N GLY A 400 -0.76 -26.25 4.94
CA GLY A 400 0.46 -26.90 5.41
C GLY A 400 1.77 -26.44 4.74
N ASP A 401 1.71 -25.68 3.64
CA ASP A 401 2.88 -25.03 3.02
C ASP A 401 2.78 -23.50 3.08
N PRO A 402 3.10 -22.88 4.24
CA PRO A 402 2.91 -21.45 4.48
C PRO A 402 3.95 -20.55 3.80
N ALA A 403 4.88 -21.11 3.01
CA ALA A 403 6.02 -20.37 2.49
C ALA A 403 5.73 -19.62 1.17
N TRP A 404 4.59 -19.86 0.53
CA TRP A 404 4.33 -19.35 -0.81
C TRP A 404 2.84 -19.11 -1.08
N GLY A 405 2.43 -17.84 -1.16
CA GLY A 405 1.02 -17.44 -1.27
C GLY A 405 0.79 -15.94 -1.04
N PHE A 406 -0.45 -15.54 -0.78
CA PHE A 406 -0.80 -14.12 -0.58
C PHE A 406 -0.19 -13.56 0.70
N LEU A 407 -0.08 -14.40 1.73
CA LEU A 407 0.44 -14.05 3.05
C LEU A 407 1.95 -14.21 3.18
N GLU A 408 2.64 -14.60 2.10
CA GLU A 408 4.10 -14.70 2.13
C GLU A 408 4.73 -13.32 2.36
N ASP A 409 5.93 -13.34 2.91
CA ASP A 409 6.85 -12.22 2.94
C ASP A 409 7.88 -12.44 1.82
N ASP A 410 8.09 -11.46 0.96
CA ASP A 410 9.19 -11.43 -0.03
C ASP A 410 9.98 -10.11 0.07
N LEU A 411 9.62 -9.24 1.02
CA LEU A 411 10.31 -7.99 1.23
C LEU A 411 11.56 -8.28 2.06
N ARG A 412 12.67 -7.62 1.73
CA ARG A 412 13.88 -7.72 2.54
C ARG A 412 13.89 -6.57 3.55
N PRO A 413 14.51 -6.76 4.72
CA PRO A 413 14.66 -5.68 5.70
C PRO A 413 15.35 -4.46 5.09
N THR A 414 14.82 -3.28 5.36
CA THR A 414 15.55 -2.04 5.18
C THR A 414 16.72 -2.03 6.15
N LEU A 415 17.95 -1.83 5.65
CA LEU A 415 19.17 -1.81 6.47
C LEU A 415 19.92 -0.50 6.27
N VAL A 416 19.98 0.31 7.32
CA VAL A 416 20.71 1.56 7.34
C VAL A 416 22.08 1.33 7.97
N LEU A 417 23.12 1.79 7.27
CA LEU A 417 24.50 1.83 7.77
C LEU A 417 25.00 3.27 7.70
N ARG A 418 25.64 3.73 8.76
CA ARG A 418 26.28 5.04 8.90
C ARG A 418 27.66 4.90 9.58
N PRO A 419 28.61 5.83 9.35
CA PRO A 419 28.50 7.02 8.50
C PRO A 419 28.52 6.67 7.01
N SER A 420 28.01 7.57 6.19
CA SER A 420 28.18 7.49 4.74
C SER A 420 29.64 7.63 4.33
N VAL A 421 29.97 7.25 3.09
CA VAL A 421 31.32 7.43 2.57
C VAL A 421 31.66 8.92 2.44
N ALA A 422 30.70 9.77 2.06
CA ALA A 422 30.92 11.21 1.93
C ALA A 422 31.22 11.84 3.29
N ARG A 423 30.43 11.53 4.32
CA ARG A 423 30.65 12.03 5.67
C ARG A 423 31.96 11.53 6.28
N ALA A 424 32.26 10.24 6.12
CA ALA A 424 33.52 9.68 6.59
C ALA A 424 34.73 10.31 5.89
N ARG A 425 34.61 10.69 4.61
CA ARG A 425 35.65 11.45 3.89
C ARG A 425 35.84 12.85 4.45
N GLN A 426 34.76 13.58 4.72
CA GLN A 426 34.83 14.92 5.28
C GLN A 426 35.50 14.93 6.66
N ALA A 427 35.19 13.94 7.50
CA ALA A 427 35.82 13.78 8.82
C ALA A 427 37.25 13.20 8.74
N GLY A 428 37.58 12.47 7.67
CA GLY A 428 38.86 11.76 7.49
C GLY A 428 39.01 10.47 8.32
N PHE A 429 38.14 10.25 9.31
CA PHE A 429 38.08 9.06 10.16
C PHE A 429 36.70 8.86 10.77
N PHE A 430 36.46 7.69 11.37
CA PHE A 430 35.31 7.39 12.23
C PHE A 430 35.69 6.34 13.29
N ASP A 431 34.96 6.30 14.39
CA ASP A 431 35.19 5.41 15.54
C ASP A 431 33.94 4.61 15.95
N ALA A 432 32.83 4.80 15.24
CA ALA A 432 31.59 4.06 15.45
C ALA A 432 30.88 3.81 14.12
N LEU A 433 30.05 2.77 14.11
CA LEU A 433 29.02 2.57 13.10
C LEU A 433 27.65 2.78 13.75
N GLU A 434 26.75 3.40 13.01
CA GLU A 434 25.33 3.52 13.37
C GLU A 434 24.55 2.60 12.43
N ILE A 435 23.78 1.69 13.01
CA ILE A 435 23.11 0.61 12.28
C ILE A 435 21.67 0.52 12.76
N ALA A 436 20.73 0.52 11.83
CA ALA A 436 19.33 0.25 12.12
C ALA A 436 18.75 -0.65 11.03
N ALA A 437 17.74 -1.44 11.37
CA ALA A 437 16.99 -2.19 10.38
C ALA A 437 15.51 -2.24 10.75
N PHE A 438 14.66 -2.34 9.74
CA PHE A 438 13.23 -2.51 9.91
C PHE A 438 12.70 -3.39 8.78
N ASP A 439 11.73 -4.23 9.11
CA ASP A 439 11.03 -5.08 8.16
C ASP A 439 9.54 -5.03 8.48
N VAL A 440 8.73 -4.63 7.50
CA VAL A 440 7.29 -4.34 7.68
C VAL A 440 6.43 -5.61 7.68
N GLU A 441 6.96 -6.73 7.20
CA GLU A 441 6.23 -7.99 7.06
C GLU A 441 6.53 -8.92 8.24
N SER A 442 7.59 -9.74 8.14
CA SER A 442 7.90 -10.77 9.14
C SER A 442 8.76 -10.28 10.30
N GLY A 443 9.33 -9.09 10.17
CA GLY A 443 10.13 -8.44 11.21
C GLY A 443 11.57 -8.92 11.25
N VAL A 444 12.45 -8.12 11.85
CA VAL A 444 13.89 -8.40 11.95
C VAL A 444 14.17 -9.46 13.03
N VAL A 445 14.93 -10.50 12.71
CA VAL A 445 15.33 -11.52 13.69
C VAL A 445 16.36 -10.94 14.67
N ALA A 446 16.00 -10.97 15.95
CA ALA A 446 16.87 -10.54 17.03
C ALA A 446 18.19 -11.33 17.04
N GLY A 447 19.32 -10.61 17.01
CA GLY A 447 20.66 -11.21 17.02
C GLY A 447 21.15 -11.72 15.66
N SER A 448 20.41 -11.49 14.56
CA SER A 448 20.86 -11.81 13.20
C SER A 448 21.92 -10.83 12.65
N LEU A 449 22.20 -9.74 13.37
CA LEU A 449 23.15 -8.72 12.94
C LEU A 449 24.57 -9.30 12.84
N SER A 450 25.18 -9.15 11.67
CA SER A 450 26.60 -9.40 11.44
C SER A 450 27.28 -8.15 10.92
N VAL A 451 28.42 -7.80 11.51
CA VAL A 451 29.27 -6.69 11.10
C VAL A 451 30.70 -7.20 11.00
N THR A 452 31.26 -7.22 9.80
CA THR A 452 32.63 -7.66 9.56
C THR A 452 33.43 -6.57 8.87
N CYS A 453 34.75 -6.58 9.08
CA CYS A 453 35.68 -5.66 8.44
C CYS A 453 36.84 -6.44 7.81
N ASN A 454 37.35 -6.00 6.66
CA ASN A 454 38.57 -6.54 6.06
C ASN A 454 39.85 -6.20 6.85
N LEU A 455 39.80 -5.24 7.77
CA LEU A 455 40.94 -4.84 8.59
C LEU A 455 40.92 -5.49 9.98
N ARG A 456 42.10 -5.60 10.59
CA ARG A 456 42.22 -5.86 12.04
C ARG A 456 41.79 -4.61 12.82
N LEU A 457 40.84 -4.78 13.74
CA LEU A 457 40.33 -3.71 14.61
C LEU A 457 40.51 -4.11 16.08
N GLY A 458 41.54 -3.57 16.73
CA GLY A 458 41.90 -4.00 18.09
C GLY A 458 42.21 -5.51 18.14
N SER A 459 41.54 -6.23 19.03
CA SER A 459 41.65 -7.69 19.16
C SER A 459 40.94 -8.48 18.06
N PHE A 460 40.04 -7.85 17.29
CA PHE A 460 39.28 -8.54 16.24
C PHE A 460 40.13 -8.75 14.99
N ALA A 461 40.28 -10.01 14.59
CA ALA A 461 40.90 -10.37 13.32
C ALA A 461 40.04 -9.91 12.13
N PRO A 462 40.64 -9.69 10.94
CA PRO A 462 39.88 -9.49 9.71
C PRO A 462 38.78 -10.54 9.53
N GLY A 463 37.58 -10.11 9.16
CA GLY A 463 36.41 -10.98 8.97
C GLY A 463 35.68 -11.39 10.26
N ALA A 464 36.21 -11.10 11.45
CA ALA A 464 35.52 -11.37 12.71
C ALA A 464 34.24 -10.51 12.84
N ASN A 465 33.19 -11.09 13.42
CA ASN A 465 31.93 -10.36 13.67
C ASN A 465 32.09 -9.40 14.86
N LEU A 466 32.11 -8.10 14.57
CA LEU A 466 32.19 -7.00 15.55
C LEU A 466 30.89 -6.80 16.34
N ALA A 467 29.77 -7.29 15.81
CA ALA A 467 28.45 -7.17 16.42
C ALA A 467 28.02 -8.43 17.17
N ALA A 468 28.94 -9.35 17.49
CA ALA A 468 28.61 -10.56 18.25
C ALA A 468 27.92 -10.20 19.58
N GLY A 469 26.74 -10.80 19.82
CA GLY A 469 25.91 -10.53 20.99
C GLY A 469 25.15 -9.19 20.98
N LYS A 470 25.30 -8.37 19.92
CA LYS A 470 24.50 -7.15 19.74
C LYS A 470 23.15 -7.50 19.10
N ARG A 471 22.13 -6.72 19.46
CA ARG A 471 20.77 -6.86 18.93
C ARG A 471 20.36 -5.51 18.33
N LEU A 472 19.70 -5.56 17.19
CA LEU A 472 18.96 -4.41 16.68
C LEU A 472 17.60 -4.37 17.38
N ASP A 473 17.06 -3.17 17.56
CA ASP A 473 15.67 -2.97 17.92
C ASP A 473 14.79 -3.30 16.69
N PRO A 474 13.83 -4.23 16.78
CA PRO A 474 12.91 -4.52 15.67
C PRO A 474 12.08 -3.29 15.25
N GLU A 475 11.91 -2.30 16.14
CA GLU A 475 11.20 -1.04 15.84
C GLU A 475 12.09 0.03 15.17
N GLY A 476 13.25 -0.38 14.65
CA GLY A 476 14.09 0.46 13.78
C GLY A 476 14.95 1.50 14.48
N SER A 477 15.09 1.45 15.81
CA SER A 477 16.00 2.36 16.52
C SER A 477 17.48 2.08 16.22
N VAL A 478 18.28 3.14 16.23
CA VAL A 478 19.70 3.10 15.86
C VAL A 478 20.55 2.43 16.95
N LEU A 479 21.25 1.36 16.57
CA LEU A 479 22.35 0.80 17.34
C LEU A 479 23.65 1.55 17.00
N ARG A 480 24.24 2.20 18.00
CA ARG A 480 25.60 2.75 17.90
C ARG A 480 26.63 1.68 18.30
N LEU A 481 27.33 1.12 17.33
CA LEU A 481 28.41 0.16 17.52
C LEU A 481 29.76 0.88 17.57
N LEU A 482 30.33 1.03 18.77
CA LEU A 482 31.69 1.55 18.94
C LEU A 482 32.71 0.57 18.33
N LEU A 483 33.64 1.10 17.55
CA LEU A 483 34.74 0.34 16.97
C LEU A 483 35.88 0.20 17.99
N PRO A 484 36.57 -0.96 18.03
CA PRO A 484 37.70 -1.18 18.95
C PRO A 484 38.86 -0.18 18.77
N ARG A 485 38.94 0.44 17.60
CA ARG A 485 39.83 1.55 17.28
C ARG A 485 39.23 2.43 16.21
N ARG A 486 39.72 3.66 16.12
CA ARG A 486 39.46 4.56 15.00
C ARG A 486 39.89 3.96 13.66
N VAL A 487 39.07 4.14 12.64
CA VAL A 487 39.34 3.78 11.24
C VAL A 487 39.55 5.05 10.43
N ARG A 488 40.71 5.17 9.77
CA ARG A 488 41.05 6.29 8.89
C ARG A 488 40.70 5.97 7.45
N MET A 489 40.28 6.97 6.68
CA MET A 489 39.93 6.81 5.26
C MET A 489 41.10 6.38 4.37
N THR A 490 42.33 6.50 4.86
CA THR A 490 43.55 6.04 4.19
C THR A 490 43.75 4.52 4.27
N GLU A 491 43.07 3.83 5.17
CA GLU A 491 43.27 2.39 5.41
C GLU A 491 42.48 1.50 4.44
N GLY A 492 41.54 2.05 3.68
CA GLY A 492 40.75 1.29 2.71
C GLY A 492 39.86 0.22 3.37
N ALA A 493 39.23 0.56 4.50
CA ALA A 493 38.37 -0.36 5.23
C ALA A 493 37.12 -0.71 4.42
N VAL A 494 36.75 -1.99 4.39
CA VAL A 494 35.53 -2.50 3.79
C VAL A 494 34.73 -3.17 4.90
N PHE A 495 33.56 -2.60 5.20
CA PHE A 495 32.62 -3.18 6.14
C PHE A 495 31.54 -3.94 5.38
N THR A 496 31.23 -5.14 5.83
CA THR A 496 30.03 -5.89 5.42
C THR A 496 29.11 -6.00 6.61
N VAL A 497 27.91 -5.42 6.48
CA VAL A 497 26.87 -5.43 7.49
C VAL A 497 25.66 -6.17 6.93
N SER A 498 25.12 -7.12 7.68
CA SER A 498 23.93 -7.86 7.25
C SER A 498 22.97 -8.15 8.39
N VAL A 499 21.70 -8.31 8.05
CA VAL A 499 20.60 -8.64 8.95
C VAL A 499 19.62 -9.58 8.24
N ARG A 500 18.91 -10.42 9.02
CA ARG A 500 17.91 -11.35 8.51
C ARG A 500 16.53 -11.05 9.10
N ASP A 501 15.47 -11.19 8.31
CA ASP A 501 14.08 -11.24 8.80
C ASP A 501 13.67 -12.64 9.25
N ALA A 502 12.42 -12.79 9.69
CA ALA A 502 11.86 -14.07 10.13
C ALA A 502 11.46 -14.99 8.96
N ALA A 503 11.23 -14.44 7.77
CA ALA A 503 11.03 -15.21 6.53
C ALA A 503 12.33 -15.82 5.97
N GLY A 504 13.48 -15.36 6.46
CA GLY A 504 14.80 -15.87 6.12
C GLY A 504 15.58 -15.02 5.11
N HIS A 505 15.04 -13.90 4.63
CA HIS A 505 15.74 -13.03 3.69
C HIS A 505 16.90 -12.29 4.36
N LEU A 506 17.98 -12.12 3.60
CA LEU A 506 19.19 -11.45 4.04
C LEU A 506 19.33 -10.11 3.31
N THR A 507 19.34 -9.02 4.07
CA THR A 507 19.83 -7.72 3.58
C THR A 507 21.29 -7.57 3.96
N LYS A 508 22.10 -7.12 2.99
CA LYS A 508 23.54 -6.93 3.16
C LYS A 508 23.98 -5.62 2.53
N VAL A 509 24.67 -4.79 3.31
CA VAL A 509 25.37 -3.58 2.85
C VAL A 509 26.87 -3.86 2.89
N VAL A 510 27.53 -3.66 1.76
CA VAL A 510 29.01 -3.65 1.67
C VAL A 510 29.45 -2.22 1.39
N ARG A 511 30.24 -1.64 2.29
CA ARG A 511 30.70 -0.25 2.17
C ARG A 511 32.20 -0.16 2.27
N ALA A 512 32.81 0.37 1.21
CA ALA A 512 34.23 0.67 1.15
C ALA A 512 34.51 2.12 1.57
N PHE A 513 35.27 2.28 2.64
CA PHE A 513 35.78 3.52 3.18
C PHE A 513 37.24 3.70 2.72
N GLY A 514 37.39 4.29 1.53
CA GLY A 514 38.69 4.57 0.94
C GLY A 514 38.74 5.93 0.25
N ARG A 515 39.97 6.39 -0.05
CA ARG A 515 40.19 7.49 -0.98
C ARG A 515 39.59 7.15 -2.34
N ARG A 516 38.96 8.13 -3.01
CA ARG A 516 38.43 7.96 -4.38
C ARG A 516 39.62 7.55 -5.26
N ARG A 517 39.55 6.44 -6.00
CA ARG A 517 40.42 6.27 -7.16
C ARG A 517 39.98 7.35 -8.14
N ILE A 518 40.83 8.35 -8.34
CA ILE A 518 40.71 9.23 -9.50
C ILE A 518 41.25 8.38 -10.64
N SER A 519 40.35 7.74 -11.39
CA SER A 519 40.64 7.13 -12.68
C SER A 519 39.70 7.72 -13.69
#